data_AF-A0A7S1R528-F1
#
_entry.id   AF-A0A7S1R528-F1
#
_cell.length_a   1.000
_cell.length_b   1.000
_cell.length_c   1.000
_cell.angle_alpha   90.00
_cell.angle_beta   90.00
_cell.angle_gamma   90.00
#
_symmetry.space_group_name_H-M   'P 1'
#
loop_
_entity.id
_entity.type
_entity.pdbx_description
1 polymer ?
#
loop_
_entity_poly.entity_id
_entity_poly.type
_entity_poly.pdbx_seq_one_letter_code
_entity_poly.pdbx_strand_id
1 'polypeptide(L)'
;QAGTPSGLATAEGERARLRAWAMADVSKKPAAEAAGEPGAAQPAAKRPRKAVPDNFFSKEFLTQHVKDIVAFYEPRVVDESGGFFQSFYADGTKFNPGFRHIVPSTRMVINFMLAGKLLGRKELVDIGKHGLDYLERVHYVPDGERYAFTVRDHKPEDLTEQSYGYSFVLAAHAAAL
;
A
#
# COMPACT_ATOMS: atom_id res chain seq x y z
N GLN A 1 -2.68 -44.07 18.25
CA GLN A 1 -2.89 -42.88 19.10
C GLN A 1 -2.86 -41.67 18.19
N ALA A 2 -3.96 -40.93 18.10
CA ALA A 2 -4.16 -39.85 17.14
C ALA A 2 -3.38 -38.61 17.55
N GLY A 3 -2.60 -38.06 16.61
CA GLY A 3 -1.89 -36.79 16.76
C GLY A 3 -2.86 -35.61 16.68
N THR A 4 -2.71 -34.68 17.62
CA THR A 4 -3.43 -33.41 17.66
C THR A 4 -2.90 -32.48 16.55
N PRO A 5 -3.74 -31.74 15.80
CA PRO A 5 -3.26 -30.84 14.77
C PRO A 5 -2.71 -29.54 15.39
N SER A 6 -1.46 -29.24 15.08
CA SER A 6 -0.75 -27.98 15.33
C SER A 6 -1.27 -26.85 14.41
N GLY A 7 -2.57 -26.54 14.48
CA GLY A 7 -3.24 -25.58 13.60
C GLY A 7 -3.72 -24.29 14.28
N LEU A 8 -3.77 -24.25 15.61
CA LEU A 8 -4.29 -23.08 16.35
C LEU A 8 -3.21 -22.03 16.68
N ALA A 9 -1.94 -22.44 16.82
CA ALA A 9 -0.84 -21.54 17.20
C ALA A 9 -0.47 -20.52 16.10
N THR A 10 -0.78 -20.82 14.83
CA THR A 10 -0.47 -19.95 13.67
C THR A 10 -1.54 -18.88 13.46
N ALA A 11 -2.82 -19.22 13.60
CA ALA A 11 -3.93 -18.29 13.38
C ALA A 11 -4.01 -17.15 14.41
N GLU A 12 -3.62 -17.40 15.67
CA GLU A 12 -3.54 -16.35 16.69
C GLU A 12 -2.34 -15.43 16.50
N GLY A 13 -1.18 -15.98 16.10
CA GLY A 13 0.01 -15.19 15.75
C GLY A 13 -0.23 -14.31 14.52
N GLU A 14 -0.95 -14.83 13.54
CA GLU A 14 -1.33 -14.11 12.31
C GLU A 14 -2.38 -13.04 12.59
N ARG A 15 -3.40 -13.33 13.41
CA ARG A 15 -4.34 -12.32 13.92
C ARG A 15 -3.63 -11.25 14.73
N ALA A 16 -2.62 -11.59 15.52
CA ALA A 16 -1.83 -10.64 16.30
C ALA A 16 -0.97 -9.75 15.38
N ARG A 17 -0.38 -10.30 14.30
CA ARG A 17 0.38 -9.53 13.30
C ARG A 17 -0.50 -8.63 12.44
N LEU A 18 -1.65 -9.12 11.97
CA LEU A 18 -2.63 -8.32 11.23
C LEU A 18 -3.27 -7.25 12.12
N ARG A 19 -3.52 -7.56 13.40
CA ARG A 19 -3.93 -6.56 14.39
C ARG A 19 -2.82 -5.55 14.66
N ALA A 20 -1.56 -5.95 14.78
CA ALA A 20 -0.44 -5.02 14.95
C ALA A 20 -0.26 -4.11 13.72
N TRP A 21 -0.47 -4.63 12.51
CA TRP A 21 -0.49 -3.84 11.27
C TRP A 21 -1.69 -2.88 11.21
N ALA A 22 -2.89 -3.33 11.58
CA ALA A 22 -4.10 -2.50 11.59
C ALA A 22 -4.18 -1.51 12.76
N MET A 23 -3.51 -1.80 13.88
CA MET A 23 -3.45 -0.99 15.10
C MET A 23 -2.21 -0.10 15.17
N ALA A 24 -1.31 -0.18 14.19
CA ALA A 24 -0.29 0.84 14.02
C ALA A 24 -1.03 2.17 13.78
N ASP A 25 -1.11 2.99 14.83
CA ASP A 25 -1.84 4.25 14.84
C ASP A 25 -1.23 5.21 13.80
N VAL A 26 -1.78 5.17 12.58
CA VAL A 26 -1.36 6.01 11.44
C VAL A 26 -1.67 7.49 11.71
N SER A 27 -2.38 7.82 12.79
CA SER A 27 -2.79 9.19 13.11
C SER A 27 -1.71 10.02 13.81
N LYS A 28 -0.60 9.43 14.25
CA LYS A 28 0.48 10.16 14.96
C LYS A 28 1.85 9.94 14.33
N LYS A 29 2.43 11.03 13.84
CA LYS A 29 3.88 11.16 13.63
C LYS A 29 4.57 10.92 14.98
N PRO A 30 5.47 9.94 15.14
CA PRO A 30 6.22 9.78 16.38
C PRO A 30 7.11 11.01 16.56
N ALA A 31 7.05 11.60 17.76
CA ALA A 31 7.86 12.75 18.12
C ALA A 31 9.25 12.27 18.53
N ALA A 32 10.18 12.09 17.57
CA ALA A 32 11.62 12.05 17.85
C ALA A 32 12.45 11.97 16.55
N GLU A 33 12.79 13.14 15.99
CA GLU A 33 14.14 13.41 15.46
C GLU A 33 14.35 14.93 15.39
N ALA A 34 14.16 15.59 16.54
CA ALA A 34 14.47 17.01 16.71
C ALA A 34 15.28 17.14 18.01
N ALA A 35 16.58 16.98 17.90
CA ALA A 35 17.50 17.51 18.89
C ALA A 35 17.58 19.03 18.66
N GLY A 36 16.91 19.78 19.52
CA GLY A 36 16.83 21.24 19.49
C GLY A 36 15.58 21.71 20.25
N GLU A 37 15.76 22.62 21.20
CA GLU A 37 14.78 23.10 22.19
C GLU A 37 13.34 23.31 21.67
N PRO A 38 12.31 23.15 22.53
CA PRO A 38 10.91 23.23 22.12
C PRO A 38 10.50 24.68 21.84
N GLY A 39 10.78 25.16 20.62
CA GLY A 39 10.02 26.25 20.02
C GLY A 39 8.60 25.75 19.76
N ALA A 40 7.61 26.40 20.37
CA ALA A 40 6.19 26.03 20.31
C ALA A 40 5.77 25.64 18.88
N ALA A 41 5.59 24.33 18.65
CA ALA A 41 5.08 23.82 17.39
C ALA A 41 3.64 24.33 17.22
N GLN A 42 3.44 25.24 16.27
CA GLN A 42 2.11 25.74 15.92
C GLN A 42 1.21 24.57 15.48
N PRO A 43 -0.05 24.52 15.95
CA PRO A 43 -0.97 23.47 15.55
C PRO A 43 -1.16 23.54 14.03
N ALA A 44 -0.98 22.41 13.35
CA ALA A 44 -1.18 22.30 11.91
C ALA A 44 -2.55 22.88 11.53
N ALA A 45 -2.56 23.88 10.65
CA ALA A 45 -3.77 24.55 10.21
C ALA A 45 -4.77 23.52 9.67
N LYS A 46 -6.01 23.53 10.20
CA LYS A 46 -7.09 22.65 9.74
C LYS A 46 -7.34 22.95 8.26
N ARG A 47 -7.02 21.99 7.38
CA ARG A 47 -7.32 22.11 5.95
C ARG A 47 -8.83 22.40 5.78
N PRO A 48 -9.21 23.34 4.89
CA PRO A 48 -10.61 23.61 4.62
C PRO A 48 -11.29 22.32 4.16
N ARG A 49 -12.43 22.01 4.76
CA ARG A 49 -13.21 20.81 4.42
C ARG A 49 -13.82 21.04 3.03
N LYS A 50 -13.60 20.11 2.09
CA LYS A 50 -14.27 20.15 0.78
C LYS A 50 -15.79 20.20 0.99
N ALA A 51 -16.48 20.99 0.18
CA ALA A 51 -17.94 21.05 0.18
C ALA A 51 -18.52 19.65 -0.08
N VAL A 52 -19.63 19.34 0.59
CA VAL A 52 -20.36 18.09 0.40
C VAL A 52 -21.02 18.15 -0.99
N PRO A 53 -20.81 17.16 -1.87
CA PRO A 53 -21.47 17.11 -3.17
C PRO A 53 -22.98 16.95 -3.02
N ASP A 54 -23.74 17.58 -3.91
CA ASP A 54 -25.21 17.45 -3.95
C ASP A 54 -25.66 16.03 -4.36
N ASN A 55 -24.83 15.30 -5.13
CA ASN A 55 -25.12 13.93 -5.56
C ASN A 55 -23.86 13.05 -5.62
N PHE A 56 -23.76 12.11 -4.67
CA PHE A 56 -22.66 11.14 -4.56
C PHE A 56 -22.65 10.04 -5.63
N PHE A 57 -23.74 9.87 -6.38
CA PHE A 57 -23.83 8.86 -7.45
C PHE A 57 -23.56 9.45 -8.84
N SER A 58 -23.32 10.76 -8.94
CA SER A 58 -22.99 11.39 -10.22
C SER A 58 -21.64 10.91 -10.75
N LYS A 59 -21.56 10.69 -12.07
CA LYS A 59 -20.32 10.28 -12.74
C LYS A 59 -19.22 11.33 -12.52
N GLU A 60 -19.60 12.60 -12.53
CA GLU A 60 -18.73 13.76 -12.36
C GLU A 60 -18.09 13.75 -10.97
N PHE A 61 -18.89 13.56 -9.91
CA PHE A 61 -18.36 13.43 -8.55
C PHE A 61 -17.43 12.23 -8.42
N LEU A 62 -17.84 11.04 -8.85
CA LEU A 62 -17.04 9.82 -8.72
C LEU A 62 -15.71 9.95 -9.47
N THR A 63 -15.74 10.48 -10.70
CA THR A 63 -14.53 10.70 -11.50
C THR A 63 -13.61 11.73 -10.85
N GLN A 64 -14.16 12.83 -10.32
CA GLN A 64 -13.37 13.83 -9.61
C GLN A 64 -12.77 13.27 -8.32
N HIS A 65 -13.51 12.43 -7.60
CA HIS A 65 -13.00 11.79 -6.38
C HIS A 65 -11.86 10.81 -6.67
N VAL A 66 -11.91 10.06 -7.77
CA VAL A 66 -10.78 9.25 -8.24
C VAL A 66 -9.56 10.13 -8.51
N LYS A 67 -9.74 11.27 -9.21
CA LYS A 67 -8.63 12.22 -9.45
C LYS A 67 -8.03 12.75 -8.15
N ASP A 68 -8.86 13.06 -7.16
CA ASP A 68 -8.40 13.54 -5.85
C ASP A 68 -7.55 12.49 -5.12
N ILE A 69 -7.95 11.21 -5.19
CA ILE A 69 -7.20 10.09 -4.60
C ILE A 69 -5.87 9.90 -5.34
N VAL A 70 -5.88 9.92 -6.68
CA VAL A 70 -4.65 9.80 -7.48
C VAL A 70 -3.68 10.94 -7.16
N ALA A 71 -4.17 12.17 -7.06
CA ALA A 71 -3.34 13.34 -6.73
C ALA A 71 -2.66 13.24 -5.36
N PHE A 72 -3.20 12.44 -4.44
CA PHE A 72 -2.53 12.13 -3.17
C PHE A 72 -1.36 11.14 -3.34
N TYR A 73 -1.44 10.16 -4.23
CA TYR A 73 -0.38 9.15 -4.34
C TYR A 73 0.68 9.50 -5.40
N GLU A 74 0.24 9.97 -6.56
CA GLU A 74 1.07 10.18 -7.76
C GLU A 74 2.43 10.84 -7.51
N PRO A 75 2.55 11.99 -6.80
CA PRO A 75 3.85 12.66 -6.65
C PRO A 75 4.82 11.98 -5.69
N ARG A 76 4.43 10.89 -5.01
CA ARG A 76 5.18 10.36 -3.86
C ARG A 76 5.16 8.84 -3.71
N VAL A 77 4.35 8.14 -4.50
CA VAL A 77 4.13 6.70 -4.35
C VAL A 77 5.24 5.87 -4.98
N VAL A 78 5.79 6.32 -6.11
CA VAL A 78 6.83 5.59 -6.84
C VAL A 78 8.12 5.62 -6.04
N ASP A 79 8.67 4.44 -5.82
CA ASP A 79 10.04 4.26 -5.37
C ASP A 79 10.92 4.01 -6.59
N GLU A 80 11.87 4.91 -6.85
CA GLU A 80 12.72 4.86 -8.05
C GLU A 80 13.64 3.63 -8.07
N SER A 81 13.98 3.07 -6.90
CA SER A 81 14.72 1.80 -6.83
C SER A 81 13.83 0.57 -7.07
N GLY A 82 12.51 0.72 -7.04
CA GLY A 82 11.55 -0.32 -7.40
C GLY A 82 10.29 -0.34 -6.53
N GLY A 83 9.14 -0.50 -7.18
CA GLY A 83 7.85 -0.65 -6.52
C GLY A 83 7.31 0.65 -5.95
N PHE A 84 6.61 0.55 -4.82
CA PHE A 84 5.89 1.67 -4.21
C PHE A 84 6.19 1.86 -2.74
N PHE A 85 6.32 3.10 -2.29
CA PHE A 85 6.13 3.41 -0.87
C PHE A 85 4.69 3.09 -0.46
N GLN A 86 4.51 2.51 0.73
CA GLN A 86 3.21 1.96 1.16
C GLN A 86 2.64 2.60 2.43
N SER A 87 3.42 3.43 3.08
CA SER A 87 3.14 3.95 4.41
C SER A 87 3.23 5.47 4.37
N PHE A 88 2.07 6.13 4.47
CA PHE A 88 1.92 7.57 4.37
C PHE A 88 1.10 8.10 5.55
N TYR A 89 1.53 9.23 6.10
CA TYR A 89 0.69 10.06 6.96
C TYR A 89 -0.35 10.82 6.12
N ALA A 90 -1.33 11.45 6.78
CA ALA A 90 -2.39 12.21 6.12
C ALA A 90 -1.87 13.44 5.33
N ASP A 91 -0.68 13.94 5.64
CA ASP A 91 0.00 15.00 4.89
C ASP A 91 0.77 14.50 3.66
N GLY A 92 0.87 13.17 3.49
CA GLY A 92 1.65 12.50 2.45
C GLY A 92 3.10 12.23 2.83
N THR A 93 3.53 12.58 4.05
CA THR A 93 4.87 12.23 4.54
C THR A 93 4.99 10.72 4.64
N LYS A 94 6.06 10.17 4.06
CA LYS A 94 6.36 8.74 4.08
C LYS A 94 6.87 8.32 5.46
N PHE A 95 6.48 7.15 5.92
CA PHE A 95 7.12 6.47 7.05
C PHE A 95 7.49 5.04 6.65
N ASN A 96 8.49 4.46 7.30
CA ASN A 96 8.96 3.10 7.02
C ASN A 96 9.24 2.80 5.51
N PRO A 97 10.08 3.61 4.84
CA PRO A 97 10.26 3.54 3.39
C PRO A 97 10.96 2.25 2.91
N GLY A 98 11.58 1.45 3.78
CA GLY A 98 12.21 0.18 3.41
C GLY A 98 11.26 -1.02 3.39
N PHE A 99 10.06 -0.89 3.97
CA PHE A 99 9.13 -2.02 4.11
C PHE A 99 8.11 -2.06 2.98
N ARG A 100 7.84 -3.27 2.47
CA ARG A 100 6.81 -3.55 1.47
C ARG A 100 6.04 -4.79 1.89
N HIS A 101 4.73 -4.75 1.66
CA HIS A 101 3.81 -5.85 1.85
C HIS A 101 3.14 -6.14 0.50
N ILE A 102 2.88 -7.42 0.20
CA ILE A 102 2.38 -7.84 -1.11
C ILE A 102 1.01 -7.23 -1.44
N VAL A 103 0.13 -7.10 -0.43
CA VAL A 103 -1.23 -6.56 -0.60
C VAL A 103 -1.24 -5.08 -1.04
N PRO A 104 -0.55 -4.12 -0.38
CA PRO A 104 -0.44 -2.77 -0.94
C PRO A 104 0.30 -2.71 -2.27
N SER A 105 1.33 -3.54 -2.52
CA SER A 105 2.03 -3.59 -3.81
C SER A 105 1.06 -3.88 -4.96
N THR A 106 0.31 -4.97 -4.84
CA THR A 106 -0.71 -5.40 -5.80
C THR A 106 -1.87 -4.42 -5.92
N ARG A 107 -2.37 -3.87 -4.80
CA ARG A 107 -3.45 -2.87 -4.84
C ARG A 107 -3.05 -1.59 -5.54
N MET A 108 -1.79 -1.14 -5.41
CA MET A 108 -1.34 0.03 -6.15
C MET A 108 -1.23 -0.26 -7.65
N VAL A 109 -0.78 -1.45 -8.05
CA VAL A 109 -0.85 -1.86 -9.48
C VAL A 109 -2.28 -1.74 -10.00
N ILE A 110 -3.25 -2.35 -9.30
CA ILE A 110 -4.66 -2.33 -9.69
C ILE A 110 -5.18 -0.88 -9.76
N ASN A 111 -4.95 -0.09 -8.71
CA ASN A 111 -5.45 1.28 -8.62
C ASN A 111 -4.92 2.15 -9.77
N PHE A 112 -3.62 2.09 -10.05
CA PHE A 112 -2.99 2.92 -11.08
C PHE A 112 -3.35 2.47 -12.49
N MET A 113 -3.39 1.16 -12.76
CA MET A 113 -3.84 0.63 -14.05
C MET A 113 -5.29 1.00 -14.35
N LEU A 114 -6.20 0.81 -13.39
CA LEU A 114 -7.62 1.12 -13.57
C LEU A 114 -7.86 2.63 -13.63
N ALA A 115 -7.18 3.44 -12.81
CA ALA A 115 -7.28 4.90 -12.89
C ALA A 115 -6.75 5.42 -14.23
N GLY A 116 -5.63 4.89 -14.72
CA GLY A 116 -5.08 5.25 -16.03
C GLY A 116 -6.04 4.94 -17.17
N LYS A 117 -6.65 3.74 -17.17
CA LYS A 117 -7.68 3.35 -18.14
C LYS A 117 -8.93 4.24 -18.06
N LEU A 118 -9.45 4.48 -16.85
CA LEU A 118 -10.64 5.28 -16.61
C LEU A 118 -10.46 6.75 -17.03
N LEU A 119 -9.29 7.33 -16.72
CA LEU A 119 -9.00 8.74 -16.93
C LEU A 119 -8.32 9.03 -18.27
N GLY A 120 -7.96 8.00 -19.05
CA GLY A 120 -7.18 8.14 -20.28
C GLY A 120 -5.76 8.66 -20.06
N ARG A 121 -5.17 8.39 -18.88
CA ARG A 121 -3.83 8.87 -18.47
C ARG A 121 -2.81 7.74 -18.57
N LYS A 122 -1.98 7.75 -19.63
CA LYS A 122 -0.97 6.71 -19.89
C LYS A 122 0.09 6.66 -18.78
N GLU A 123 0.46 7.80 -18.23
CA GLU A 123 1.42 7.92 -17.14
C GLU A 123 1.00 7.13 -15.89
N LEU A 124 -0.30 7.03 -15.59
CA LEU A 124 -0.80 6.21 -14.48
C LEU A 124 -0.68 4.72 -14.81
N VAL A 125 -0.92 4.34 -16.07
CA VAL A 125 -0.67 2.96 -16.52
C VAL A 125 0.80 2.60 -16.38
N ASP A 126 1.71 3.52 -16.71
CA ASP A 126 3.15 3.31 -16.58
C ASP A 126 3.57 3.17 -15.09
N ILE A 127 2.97 3.94 -14.17
CA ILE A 127 3.13 3.74 -12.71
C ILE A 127 2.65 2.35 -12.30
N GLY A 128 1.51 1.89 -12.83
CA GLY A 128 1.00 0.55 -12.59
C GLY A 128 1.99 -0.54 -13.05
N LYS A 129 2.59 -0.37 -14.23
CA LYS A 129 3.59 -1.30 -14.79
C LYS A 129 4.84 -1.37 -13.93
N HIS A 130 5.34 -0.23 -13.45
CA HIS A 130 6.47 -0.18 -12.50
C HIS A 130 6.22 -1.03 -11.26
N GLY A 131 5.00 -0.98 -10.73
CA GLY A 131 4.60 -1.84 -9.61
C GLY A 131 4.51 -3.32 -9.96
N LEU A 132 4.00 -3.65 -11.14
CA LEU A 132 3.90 -5.03 -11.61
C LEU A 132 5.29 -5.65 -11.81
N ASP A 133 6.21 -4.90 -12.40
CA ASP A 133 7.61 -5.32 -12.56
C ASP A 133 8.25 -5.62 -11.19
N TYR A 134 7.91 -4.84 -10.16
CA TYR A 134 8.40 -5.10 -8.80
C TYR A 134 7.82 -6.38 -8.18
N LEU A 135 6.56 -6.73 -8.50
CA LEU A 135 5.98 -8.01 -8.06
C LEU A 135 6.77 -9.18 -8.64
N GLU A 136 7.06 -9.15 -9.93
CA GLU A 136 7.76 -10.25 -10.63
C GLU A 136 9.25 -10.34 -10.30
N ARG A 137 9.88 -9.21 -9.95
CA ARG A 137 11.33 -9.17 -9.72
C ARG A 137 11.74 -9.30 -8.26
N VAL A 138 10.87 -8.92 -7.33
CA VAL A 138 11.23 -8.82 -5.91
C VAL A 138 10.29 -9.60 -5.00
N HIS A 139 8.97 -9.54 -5.23
CA HIS A 139 8.05 -10.37 -4.44
C HIS A 139 8.12 -11.84 -4.90
N TYR A 140 8.19 -12.12 -6.20
CA TYR A 140 8.33 -13.48 -6.69
C TYR A 140 9.71 -14.04 -6.34
N VAL A 141 9.71 -15.21 -5.69
CA VAL A 141 10.89 -15.97 -5.31
C VAL A 141 10.89 -17.25 -6.15
N PRO A 142 11.77 -17.35 -7.17
CA PRO A 142 11.80 -18.51 -8.06
C PRO A 142 12.06 -19.81 -7.31
N ASP A 143 12.89 -19.75 -6.25
CA ASP A 143 13.14 -20.90 -5.37
C ASP A 143 11.92 -21.17 -4.47
N GLY A 144 11.10 -22.11 -4.91
CA GLY A 144 9.82 -22.46 -4.30
C GLY A 144 8.60 -21.79 -4.94
N GLU A 145 8.77 -21.14 -6.10
CA GLU A 145 7.68 -20.61 -6.95
C GLU A 145 6.59 -19.83 -6.19
N ARG A 146 7.00 -18.98 -5.26
CA ARG A 146 6.10 -18.31 -4.31
C ARG A 146 6.31 -16.81 -4.29
N TYR A 147 5.35 -16.09 -3.72
CA TYR A 147 5.49 -14.65 -3.49
C TYR A 147 5.78 -14.36 -2.02
N ALA A 148 6.82 -13.57 -1.77
CA ALA A 148 7.12 -13.02 -0.46
C ALA A 148 5.96 -12.12 0.03
N PHE A 149 5.43 -12.44 1.20
CA PHE A 149 4.34 -11.70 1.82
C PHE A 149 4.80 -10.32 2.28
N THR A 150 6.02 -10.24 2.83
CA THR A 150 6.71 -8.98 3.12
C THR A 150 8.12 -8.96 2.55
N VAL A 151 8.59 -7.76 2.24
CA VAL A 151 9.90 -7.45 1.70
C VAL A 151 10.47 -6.27 2.50
N ARG A 152 11.75 -6.33 2.84
CA ARG A 152 12.50 -5.24 3.48
C ARG A 152 13.73 -4.91 2.65
N ASP A 153 13.90 -3.64 2.32
CA ASP A 153 15.05 -3.13 1.56
C ASP A 153 15.30 -3.96 0.28
N HIS A 154 14.21 -4.23 -0.44
CA HIS A 154 14.15 -5.05 -1.67
C HIS A 154 14.59 -6.52 -1.50
N LYS A 155 14.56 -7.06 -0.28
CA LYS A 155 14.81 -8.47 0.01
C LYS A 155 13.57 -9.12 0.62
N PRO A 156 13.16 -10.31 0.16
CA PRO A 156 12.12 -11.09 0.82
C PRO A 156 12.39 -11.23 2.33
N GLU A 157 11.38 -10.90 3.15
CA GLU A 157 11.46 -10.93 4.61
C GLU A 157 10.56 -12.03 5.19
N ASP A 158 9.32 -12.13 4.72
CA ASP A 158 8.36 -13.17 5.11
C ASP A 158 7.90 -13.95 3.88
N LEU A 159 8.11 -15.26 3.87
CA LEU A 159 7.74 -16.18 2.78
C LEU A 159 6.48 -16.99 3.11
N THR A 160 5.71 -16.59 4.13
CA THR A 160 4.44 -17.24 4.49
C THR A 160 3.45 -17.12 3.34
N GLU A 161 3.00 -18.26 2.83
CA GLU A 161 2.05 -18.32 1.73
C GLU A 161 0.62 -18.14 2.25
N GLN A 162 -0.05 -17.11 1.73
CA GLN A 162 -1.44 -16.83 2.06
C GLN A 162 -2.23 -16.70 0.78
N SER A 163 -3.31 -17.48 0.66
CA SER A 163 -4.26 -17.40 -0.47
C SER A 163 -4.78 -15.98 -0.68
N TYR A 164 -4.88 -15.20 0.41
CA TYR A 164 -5.21 -13.78 0.35
C TYR A 164 -4.22 -12.98 -0.50
N GLY A 165 -2.91 -13.15 -0.31
CA GLY A 165 -1.88 -12.49 -1.11
C GLY A 165 -1.96 -12.88 -2.59
N TYR A 166 -2.07 -14.19 -2.87
CA TYR A 166 -2.21 -14.70 -4.24
C TYR A 166 -3.46 -14.19 -4.96
N SER A 167 -4.58 -14.01 -4.26
CA SER A 167 -5.79 -13.44 -4.85
C SER A 167 -5.56 -12.03 -5.42
N PHE A 168 -4.73 -11.24 -4.74
CA PHE A 168 -4.36 -9.90 -5.18
C PHE A 168 -3.29 -9.90 -6.28
N VAL A 169 -2.36 -10.86 -6.27
CA VAL A 169 -1.40 -11.05 -7.38
C VAL A 169 -2.16 -11.34 -8.67
N LEU A 170 -3.10 -12.29 -8.64
CA LEU A 170 -3.95 -12.59 -9.79
C LEU A 170 -4.72 -11.34 -10.27
N ALA A 171 -5.31 -10.58 -9.35
CA ALA A 171 -6.03 -9.35 -9.69
C ALA A 171 -5.11 -8.27 -10.29
N ALA A 172 -3.86 -8.16 -9.83
CA ALA A 172 -2.88 -7.23 -10.38
C ALA A 172 -2.50 -7.58 -11.83
N HIS A 173 -2.26 -8.87 -12.13
CA HIS A 173 -2.04 -9.31 -13.52
C HIS A 173 -3.28 -9.09 -14.39
N ALA A 174 -4.48 -9.38 -13.88
CA ALA A 174 -5.71 -9.16 -14.64
C ALA A 174 -5.92 -7.67 -14.95
N ALA A 175 -5.53 -6.75 -14.06
CA ALA A 175 -5.61 -5.31 -14.31
C ALA A 175 -4.62 -4.83 -15.39
N ALA A 176 -3.55 -5.59 -15.64
CA ALA A 176 -2.51 -5.28 -16.62
C ALA A 176 -2.84 -5.74 -18.06
N LEU A 177 -3.83 -6.63 -18.23
CA LEU A 177 -4.41 -7.02 -19.52
C LEU A 177 -5.25 -5.88 -20.11
#